data_AF-E3PTT4-F1
#
_entry.id   AF-E3PTT4-F1
#
_cell.length_a   1.000
_cell.length_b   1.000
_cell.length_c   1.000
_cell.angle_alpha   90.00
_cell.angle_beta   90.00
_cell.angle_gamma   90.00
#
_symmetry.space_group_name_H-M   'P 1'
#
loop_
_entity.id
_entity.type
_entity.pdbx_description
1 polymer ?
#
loop_
_entity_poly.entity_id
_entity_poly.type
_entity_poly.pdbx_seq_one_letter_code
_entity_poly.pdbx_strand_id
1 'polypeptide(L)'
;MPQNNLPTDSELKVDNLFKNIDELILKRNFDEAFNLLEENRSYITKFANVKQQLLLNKYHTKILFELTLSAYEVERDADKFLSLFEKNRDFFEVHLDKPKYNRLLRYTSNIKKKRRKKKLNIIIPVAFLLVALAIYGVATMDILPKISFNEIYSSVAEKFKSDELAGNTADTPIASNDSAENNAEPDSVGIPNEDEAIPEEDSSEGDSEGALGEDYLLPSSTKELTLDDIIGMSSKDLRLAINEMYARHGYYFGPGANQRYFDEKPWYNPDMSIKSPNDIVENFTEIENKNLSFLATQERRLKNN
;
A
#
# COMPACT_ATOMS: atom_id res chain seq x y z
N MET A 1 30.60 -0.71 42.94
CA MET A 1 31.11 -1.45 41.77
C MET A 1 29.98 -1.51 40.75
N PRO A 2 30.12 -0.96 39.54
CA PRO A 2 29.20 -1.30 38.46
C PRO A 2 29.38 -2.78 38.13
N GLN A 3 28.28 -3.54 38.03
CA GLN A 3 28.37 -4.91 37.53
C GLN A 3 28.52 -4.84 36.00
N ASN A 4 29.68 -5.25 35.49
CA ASN A 4 29.84 -5.57 34.08
C ASN A 4 29.08 -6.87 33.80
N ASN A 5 27.78 -6.77 33.54
CA ASN A 5 27.02 -7.89 33.00
C ASN A 5 27.60 -8.23 31.62
N LEU A 6 28.06 -9.47 31.44
CA LEU A 6 28.44 -9.98 30.13
C LEU A 6 27.18 -10.08 29.25
N PRO A 7 27.29 -9.80 27.94
CA PRO A 7 26.18 -10.03 27.01
C PRO A 7 25.72 -11.49 27.04
N THR A 8 24.41 -11.69 27.00
CA THR A 8 23.80 -13.01 26.85
C THR A 8 24.06 -13.58 25.46
N ASP A 9 23.99 -14.91 25.32
CA ASP A 9 24.11 -15.60 24.03
C ASP A 9 23.08 -15.09 22.99
N SER A 10 21.91 -14.66 23.47
CA SER A 10 20.89 -14.06 22.59
C SER A 10 21.25 -12.66 22.11
N GLU A 11 21.82 -11.80 22.97
CA GLU A 11 22.33 -10.49 22.56
C GLU A 11 23.51 -10.63 21.57
N LEU A 12 24.45 -11.54 21.83
CA LEU A 12 25.55 -11.85 20.91
C LEU A 12 25.04 -12.34 19.55
N LYS A 13 23.98 -13.15 19.52
CA LYS A 13 23.35 -13.59 18.27
C LYS A 13 22.68 -12.42 17.53
N VAL A 14 22.00 -11.52 18.25
CA VAL A 14 21.41 -10.30 17.66
C VAL A 14 22.51 -9.39 17.07
N ASP A 15 23.61 -9.14 17.78
CA ASP A 15 24.72 -8.33 17.29
C ASP A 15 25.35 -8.91 16.01
N ASN A 16 25.56 -10.23 15.96
CA ASN A 16 26.07 -10.90 14.76
C ASN A 16 25.09 -10.80 13.58
N LEU A 17 23.77 -10.87 13.82
CA LEU A 17 22.75 -10.64 12.78
C LEU A 17 22.84 -9.21 12.22
N PHE A 18 22.91 -8.18 13.08
CA PHE A 18 23.03 -6.80 12.62
C PHE A 18 24.31 -6.56 11.83
N LYS A 19 25.44 -7.14 12.26
CA LYS A 19 26.72 -7.07 11.51
C LYS A 19 26.59 -7.69 10.11
N ASN A 20 25.99 -8.88 10.00
CA ASN A 20 25.80 -9.54 8.72
C ASN A 20 24.89 -8.74 7.79
N ILE A 21 23.80 -8.16 8.32
CA ILE A 21 22.90 -7.28 7.56
C ILE A 21 23.64 -6.03 7.07
N ASP A 22 24.48 -5.40 7.92
CA ASP A 22 25.28 -4.24 7.52
C ASP A 22 26.28 -4.58 6.40
N GLU A 23 26.97 -5.72 6.50
CA GLU A 23 27.88 -6.19 5.45
C GLU A 23 27.16 -6.43 4.11
N LEU A 24 25.94 -6.98 4.11
CA LEU A 24 25.14 -7.17 2.90
C LEU A 24 24.67 -5.84 2.32
N ILE A 25 24.24 -4.90 3.17
CA ILE A 25 23.88 -3.52 2.80
C ILE A 25 25.08 -2.79 2.18
N LEU A 26 26.29 -2.94 2.72
CA LEU A 26 27.53 -2.37 2.18
C LEU A 26 27.90 -2.97 0.82
N LYS A 27 27.70 -4.29 0.64
CA LYS A 27 27.87 -5.00 -0.64
C LYS A 27 26.73 -4.71 -1.65
N ARG A 28 25.71 -3.93 -1.26
CA ARG A 28 24.45 -3.68 -2.00
C ARG A 28 23.66 -4.94 -2.34
N ASN A 29 23.84 -6.04 -1.60
CA ASN A 29 23.03 -7.25 -1.76
C ASN A 29 21.72 -7.12 -0.96
N PHE A 30 20.79 -6.30 -1.48
CA PHE A 30 19.57 -5.94 -0.76
C PHE A 30 18.56 -7.08 -0.69
N ASP A 31 18.52 -8.00 -1.65
CA ASP A 31 17.64 -9.17 -1.61
C ASP A 31 18.06 -10.15 -0.48
N GLU A 32 19.36 -10.44 -0.36
CA GLU A 32 19.88 -11.28 0.74
C GLU A 32 19.74 -10.57 2.09
N ALA A 33 19.98 -9.25 2.15
CA ALA A 33 19.76 -8.46 3.36
C ALA A 33 18.29 -8.45 3.80
N PHE A 34 17.35 -8.39 2.85
CA PHE A 34 15.91 -8.44 3.12
C PHE A 34 15.50 -9.81 3.69
N ASN A 35 15.92 -10.89 3.04
CA ASN A 35 15.60 -12.24 3.46
C ASN A 35 16.16 -12.52 4.87
N LEU A 36 17.45 -12.20 5.10
CA LEU A 36 18.09 -12.39 6.41
C LEU A 36 17.37 -11.60 7.52
N LEU A 37 16.92 -10.38 7.22
CA LEU A 37 16.19 -9.51 8.15
C LEU A 37 14.79 -10.05 8.46
N GLU A 38 14.01 -10.46 7.45
CA GLU A 38 12.64 -10.93 7.64
C GLU A 38 12.59 -12.34 8.26
N GLU A 39 13.50 -13.25 7.88
CA GLU A 39 13.63 -14.59 8.50
C GLU A 39 13.94 -14.52 9.99
N ASN A 40 14.82 -13.60 10.40
CA ASN A 40 15.23 -13.43 11.81
C ASN A 40 14.39 -12.41 12.57
N ARG A 41 13.41 -11.78 11.92
CA ARG A 41 12.64 -10.64 12.46
C ARG A 41 12.00 -10.90 13.81
N SER A 42 11.36 -12.05 13.98
CA SER A 42 10.71 -12.44 15.23
C SER A 42 11.72 -12.64 16.37
N TYR A 43 12.92 -13.11 16.03
CA TYR A 43 14.03 -13.24 16.98
C TYR A 43 14.58 -11.86 17.37
N ILE A 44 14.84 -11.00 16.39
CA ILE A 44 15.32 -9.63 16.62
C ILE A 44 14.29 -8.85 17.46
N THR A 45 13.01 -8.83 17.10
CA THR A 45 11.95 -8.13 17.87
C THR A 45 11.82 -8.64 19.32
N LYS A 46 12.22 -9.88 19.62
CA LYS A 46 12.16 -10.45 20.97
C LYS A 46 13.39 -10.16 21.83
N PHE A 47 14.58 -10.06 21.23
CA PHE A 47 15.85 -10.01 21.96
C PHE A 47 16.67 -8.73 21.68
N ALA A 48 16.27 -7.90 20.73
CA ALA A 48 16.91 -6.62 20.48
C ALA A 48 16.64 -5.64 21.61
N ASN A 49 17.69 -4.96 22.06
CA ASN A 49 17.53 -3.75 22.84
C ASN A 49 16.96 -2.59 21.99
N VAL A 50 16.57 -1.51 22.66
CA VAL A 50 16.06 -0.28 22.04
C VAL A 50 16.90 0.15 20.82
N LYS A 51 18.22 0.31 20.96
CA LYS A 51 19.07 0.83 19.88
C LYS A 51 19.13 -0.10 18.67
N GLN A 52 19.18 -1.41 18.92
CA GLN A 52 19.11 -2.45 17.89
C GLN A 52 17.76 -2.42 17.16
N GLN A 53 16.63 -2.23 17.87
CA GLN A 53 15.31 -2.13 17.24
C GLN A 53 15.17 -0.88 16.34
N LEU A 54 15.80 0.24 16.70
CA LEU A 54 15.87 1.43 15.84
C LEU A 54 16.74 1.18 14.61
N LEU A 55 17.89 0.50 14.79
CA LEU A 55 18.76 0.08 13.70
C LEU A 55 18.03 -0.88 12.74
N LEU A 56 17.16 -1.76 13.24
CA LEU A 56 16.30 -2.62 12.43
C LEU A 56 15.38 -1.80 11.52
N ASN A 57 14.70 -0.80 12.06
CA ASN A 57 13.83 0.09 11.28
C ASN A 57 14.64 0.83 10.19
N LYS A 58 15.83 1.35 10.54
CA LYS A 58 16.76 2.04 9.63
C LYS A 58 17.23 1.13 8.48
N TYR A 59 17.63 -0.11 8.78
CA TYR A 59 18.01 -1.10 7.78
C TYR A 59 16.83 -1.53 6.92
N HIS A 60 15.69 -1.87 7.51
CA HIS A 60 14.51 -2.29 6.77
C HIS A 60 14.02 -1.21 5.80
N THR A 61 14.02 0.07 6.23
CA THR A 61 13.69 1.22 5.36
C THR A 61 14.66 1.37 4.20
N LYS A 62 15.98 1.26 4.45
CA LYS A 62 17.00 1.34 3.41
C LYS A 62 16.86 0.21 2.39
N ILE A 63 16.69 -1.03 2.86
CA ILE A 63 16.52 -2.22 2.03
C ILE A 63 15.26 -2.10 1.17
N LEU A 64 14.10 -1.84 1.78
CA LEU A 64 12.83 -1.69 1.05
C LEU A 64 12.88 -0.56 0.03
N PHE A 65 13.52 0.57 0.35
CA PHE A 65 13.69 1.68 -0.58
C PHE A 65 14.54 1.27 -1.79
N GLU A 66 15.69 0.63 -1.59
CA GLU A 66 16.59 0.23 -2.67
C GLU A 66 15.96 -0.89 -3.54
N LEU A 67 15.27 -1.87 -2.96
CA LEU A 67 14.53 -2.91 -3.70
C LEU A 67 13.35 -2.35 -4.50
N THR A 68 12.60 -1.40 -3.92
CA THR A 68 11.54 -0.71 -4.67
C THR A 68 12.16 0.10 -5.81
N LEU A 69 13.27 0.80 -5.57
CA LEU A 69 13.94 1.60 -6.57
C LEU A 69 14.54 0.77 -7.71
N SER A 70 15.17 -0.37 -7.41
CA SER A 70 15.78 -1.27 -8.40
C SER A 70 14.75 -1.87 -9.35
N ALA A 71 13.57 -2.24 -8.85
CA ALA A 71 12.46 -2.73 -9.66
C ALA A 71 12.11 -1.77 -10.82
N TYR A 72 12.13 -0.45 -10.57
CA TYR A 72 11.84 0.56 -11.59
C TYR A 72 13.06 0.97 -12.44
N GLU A 73 14.22 1.18 -11.81
CA GLU A 73 15.39 1.77 -12.47
C GLU A 73 16.27 0.75 -13.19
N VAL A 74 16.39 -0.47 -12.63
CA VAL A 74 17.24 -1.55 -13.14
C VAL A 74 16.40 -2.58 -13.88
N GLU A 75 15.42 -3.19 -13.22
CA GLU A 75 14.61 -4.28 -13.78
C GLU A 75 13.59 -3.78 -14.82
N ARG A 76 13.23 -2.49 -14.75
CA ARG A 76 12.18 -1.84 -15.57
C ARG A 76 10.78 -2.44 -15.37
N ASP A 77 10.59 -3.18 -14.27
CA ASP A 77 9.32 -3.79 -13.89
C ASP A 77 8.45 -2.79 -13.11
N ALA A 78 7.48 -2.23 -13.82
CA ALA A 78 6.52 -1.29 -13.27
C ALA A 78 5.46 -1.94 -12.36
N ASP A 79 5.21 -3.26 -12.47
CA ASP A 79 4.27 -3.98 -11.64
C ASP A 79 4.92 -4.41 -10.32
N LYS A 80 6.16 -4.95 -10.37
CA LYS A 80 6.97 -5.18 -9.16
C LYS A 80 7.20 -3.89 -8.37
N PHE A 81 7.53 -2.78 -9.04
CA PHE A 81 7.66 -1.47 -8.38
C PHE A 81 6.36 -1.05 -7.67
N LEU A 82 5.21 -1.10 -8.37
CA LEU A 82 3.94 -0.68 -7.77
C LEU A 82 3.52 -1.59 -6.62
N SER A 83 3.72 -2.90 -6.75
CA SER A 83 3.45 -3.89 -5.70
C SER A 83 4.28 -3.61 -4.45
N LEU A 84 5.61 -3.46 -4.60
CA LEU A 84 6.51 -3.12 -3.49
C LEU A 84 6.19 -1.76 -2.86
N PHE A 85 5.87 -0.75 -3.67
CA PHE A 85 5.51 0.57 -3.16
C PHE A 85 4.21 0.56 -2.37
N GLU A 86 3.10 0.08 -2.94
CA GLU A 86 1.78 0.15 -2.28
C GLU A 86 1.75 -0.77 -1.04
N LYS A 87 2.39 -1.95 -1.07
CA LYS A 87 2.51 -2.86 0.10
C LYS A 87 3.23 -2.23 1.29
N ASN A 88 4.20 -1.34 1.03
CA ASN A 88 5.04 -0.72 2.06
C ASN A 88 4.78 0.78 2.21
N ARG A 89 3.71 1.32 1.62
CA ARG A 89 3.48 2.76 1.49
C ARG A 89 3.53 3.49 2.82
N ASP A 90 2.75 3.05 3.80
CA ASP A 90 2.68 3.68 5.12
C ASP A 90 3.99 3.54 5.89
N PHE A 91 4.75 2.46 5.65
CA PHE A 91 6.08 2.29 6.23
C PHE A 91 7.09 3.28 5.63
N PHE A 92 6.99 3.57 4.32
CA PHE A 92 7.78 4.63 3.70
C PHE A 92 7.33 6.02 4.15
N GLU A 93 6.03 6.29 4.26
CA GLU A 93 5.52 7.60 4.68
C GLU A 93 6.03 7.99 6.08
N VAL A 94 6.15 7.01 6.97
CA VAL A 94 6.74 7.20 8.31
C VAL A 94 8.26 7.21 8.26
N HIS A 95 8.92 6.15 7.79
CA HIS A 95 10.36 5.96 8.08
C HIS A 95 11.31 6.49 7.00
N LEU A 96 10.84 6.81 5.80
CA LEU A 96 11.68 7.22 4.67
C LEU A 96 11.79 8.75 4.56
N ASP A 97 13.00 9.25 4.30
CA ASP A 97 13.25 10.69 4.11
C ASP A 97 12.32 11.27 3.03
N LYS A 98 11.68 12.42 3.30
CA LYS A 98 10.73 13.04 2.36
C LYS A 98 11.23 13.17 0.91
N PRO A 99 12.50 13.53 0.62
CA PRO A 99 13.00 13.59 -0.76
C PRO A 99 12.98 12.23 -1.47
N LYS A 100 13.22 11.14 -0.72
CA LYS A 100 13.16 9.75 -1.21
C LYS A 100 11.72 9.28 -1.37
N TYR A 101 10.84 9.53 -0.40
CA TYR A 101 9.40 9.20 -0.54
C TYR A 101 8.77 9.93 -1.73
N ASN A 102 9.05 11.22 -1.88
CA ASN A 102 8.61 12.02 -3.03
C ASN A 102 9.20 11.52 -4.37
N ARG A 103 10.38 10.89 -4.39
CA ARG A 103 10.92 10.22 -5.60
C ARG A 103 10.06 9.02 -5.99
N LEU A 104 9.69 8.18 -5.02
CA LEU A 104 8.79 7.05 -5.26
C LEU A 104 7.40 7.52 -5.76
N LEU A 105 6.81 8.54 -5.12
CA LEU A 105 5.53 9.13 -5.55
C LEU A 105 5.56 9.70 -6.98
N ARG A 106 6.69 10.30 -7.41
CA ARG A 106 6.86 10.72 -8.81
C ARG A 106 6.86 9.52 -9.77
N TYR A 107 7.48 8.41 -9.38
CA TYR A 107 7.53 7.20 -10.21
C TYR A 107 6.16 6.51 -10.30
N THR A 108 5.42 6.38 -9.18
CA THR A 108 4.05 5.84 -9.21
C THR A 108 3.14 6.68 -10.11
N SER A 109 3.21 8.02 -10.01
CA SER A 109 2.44 8.95 -10.85
C SER A 109 2.80 8.80 -12.34
N ASN A 110 4.10 8.72 -12.66
CA ASN A 110 4.57 8.51 -14.04
C ASN A 110 4.09 7.17 -14.63
N ILE A 111 4.14 6.08 -13.86
CA ILE A 111 3.62 4.77 -14.29
C ILE A 111 2.10 4.85 -14.50
N LYS A 112 1.35 5.41 -13.56
CA LYS A 112 -0.11 5.57 -13.64
C LYS A 112 -0.51 6.43 -14.87
N LYS A 113 0.19 7.54 -15.14
CA LYS A 113 0.02 8.35 -16.38
C LYS A 113 0.35 7.55 -17.65
N LYS A 114 1.47 6.82 -17.69
CA LYS A 114 1.88 6.01 -18.86
C LYS A 114 0.85 4.90 -19.17
N ARG A 115 0.32 4.24 -18.13
CA ARG A 115 -0.76 3.24 -18.25
C ARG A 115 -2.06 3.83 -18.78
N ARG A 116 -2.51 4.98 -18.23
CA ARG A 116 -3.70 5.70 -18.74
C ARG A 116 -3.55 6.06 -20.22
N LYS A 117 -2.42 6.63 -20.64
CA LYS A 117 -2.13 6.91 -22.06
C LYS A 117 -2.15 5.65 -22.93
N LYS A 118 -1.50 4.56 -22.50
CA LYS A 118 -1.52 3.29 -23.26
C LYS A 118 -2.94 2.71 -23.42
N LYS A 119 -3.77 2.77 -22.37
CA LYS A 119 -5.19 2.35 -22.45
C LYS A 119 -5.96 3.21 -23.45
N LEU A 120 -5.86 4.54 -23.36
CA LEU A 120 -6.57 5.45 -24.25
C LEU A 120 -6.20 5.23 -25.73
N ASN A 121 -4.91 5.04 -26.03
CA ASN A 121 -4.42 4.74 -27.38
C ASN A 121 -4.90 3.39 -27.95
N ILE A 122 -5.43 2.48 -27.11
CA ILE A 122 -6.02 1.19 -27.54
C ILE A 122 -7.55 1.30 -27.65
N ILE A 123 -8.19 1.99 -26.71
CA ILE A 123 -9.65 2.18 -26.68
C ILE A 123 -10.13 2.97 -27.89
N ILE A 124 -9.45 4.07 -28.25
CA ILE A 124 -9.81 4.92 -29.38
C ILE A 124 -9.92 4.13 -30.71
N PRO A 125 -8.89 3.42 -31.20
CA PRO A 125 -8.99 2.68 -32.47
C PRO A 125 -9.99 1.52 -32.42
N VAL A 126 -10.18 0.85 -31.27
CA VAL A 126 -11.20 -0.19 -31.13
C VAL A 126 -12.61 0.39 -31.25
N ALA A 127 -12.88 1.54 -30.61
CA ALA A 127 -14.15 2.24 -30.74
C ALA A 127 -14.43 2.66 -32.19
N PHE A 128 -13.43 3.24 -32.88
CA PHE A 128 -13.55 3.57 -34.32
C PHE A 128 -13.84 2.34 -35.19
N LEU A 129 -13.20 1.20 -34.93
CA LEU A 129 -13.42 -0.04 -35.68
C LEU A 129 -14.84 -0.61 -35.45
N LEU A 130 -15.35 -0.56 -34.21
CA LEU A 130 -16.72 -0.98 -33.91
C LEU A 130 -17.77 -0.09 -34.60
N VAL A 131 -17.57 1.24 -34.60
CA VAL A 131 -18.44 2.19 -35.32
C VAL A 131 -18.41 1.94 -36.83
N ALA A 132 -17.23 1.70 -37.41
CA ALA A 132 -17.09 1.38 -38.83
C ALA A 132 -17.81 0.07 -39.21
N LEU A 133 -17.74 -0.96 -38.36
CA LEU A 133 -18.48 -2.22 -38.55
C LEU A 133 -19.99 -2.03 -38.46
N ALA A 134 -20.49 -1.20 -37.54
CA ALA A 134 -21.91 -0.88 -37.44
C ALA A 134 -22.42 -0.17 -38.70
N ILE A 135 -21.68 0.84 -39.19
CA ILE A 135 -22.01 1.56 -40.44
C ILE A 135 -22.02 0.60 -41.64
N TYR A 136 -21.01 -0.29 -41.75
CA TYR A 136 -20.93 -1.29 -42.81
C TYR A 136 -22.08 -2.31 -42.75
N GLY A 137 -22.46 -2.75 -41.55
CA GLY A 137 -23.63 -3.61 -41.32
C GLY A 137 -24.90 -2.96 -41.87
N VAL A 138 -25.21 -1.72 -41.47
CA VAL A 138 -26.36 -0.97 -41.98
C VAL A 138 -26.30 -0.82 -43.50
N ALA A 139 -25.16 -0.42 -44.06
CA ALA A 139 -25.00 -0.19 -45.50
C ALA A 139 -25.13 -1.46 -46.37
N THR A 140 -24.98 -2.65 -45.79
CA THR A 140 -25.09 -3.93 -46.51
C THR A 140 -26.46 -4.60 -46.37
N MET A 141 -27.34 -4.14 -45.47
CA MET A 141 -28.66 -4.77 -45.24
C MET A 141 -29.57 -4.73 -46.47
N ASP A 142 -29.46 -3.69 -47.31
CA ASP A 142 -30.27 -3.54 -48.54
C ASP A 142 -29.74 -4.34 -49.75
N ILE A 143 -28.51 -4.88 -49.67
CA ILE A 143 -27.81 -5.52 -50.80
C ILE A 143 -27.71 -7.04 -50.62
N LEU A 144 -27.82 -7.53 -49.38
CA LEU A 144 -27.86 -8.95 -49.08
C LEU A 144 -29.12 -9.60 -49.68
N PRO A 145 -29.02 -10.66 -50.51
CA PRO A 145 -30.19 -11.45 -50.86
C PRO A 145 -30.83 -11.99 -49.57
N LYS A 146 -32.16 -12.11 -49.55
CA LYS A 146 -32.92 -12.65 -48.41
C LYS A 146 -32.64 -14.15 -48.24
N ILE A 147 -31.47 -14.45 -47.68
CA ILE A 147 -31.04 -15.78 -47.29
C ILE A 147 -31.97 -16.23 -46.17
N SER A 148 -32.74 -17.29 -46.42
CA SER A 148 -33.50 -17.99 -45.41
C SER A 148 -32.52 -18.64 -44.44
N PHE A 149 -32.20 -17.95 -43.34
CA PHE A 149 -31.30 -18.48 -42.30
C PHE A 149 -31.74 -19.88 -41.81
N ASN A 150 -33.03 -20.19 -41.87
CA ASN A 150 -33.60 -21.48 -41.48
C ASN A 150 -33.11 -22.68 -42.33
N GLU A 151 -32.71 -22.47 -43.59
CA GLU A 151 -32.11 -23.51 -44.44
C GLU A 151 -30.61 -23.71 -44.15
N ILE A 152 -29.91 -22.65 -43.74
CA ILE A 152 -28.50 -22.72 -43.35
C ILE A 152 -28.35 -23.38 -41.97
N TYR A 153 -29.19 -23.01 -41.00
CA TYR A 153 -29.16 -23.64 -39.66
C TYR A 153 -29.47 -25.14 -39.71
N SER A 154 -30.42 -25.57 -40.54
CA SER A 154 -30.80 -26.99 -40.64
C SER A 154 -29.73 -27.83 -41.35
N SER A 155 -29.15 -27.35 -42.46
CA SER A 155 -28.08 -28.06 -43.18
C SER A 155 -26.76 -28.14 -42.38
N VAL A 156 -26.44 -27.11 -41.59
CA VAL A 156 -25.29 -27.14 -40.65
C VAL A 156 -25.59 -28.10 -39.48
N ALA A 157 -26.80 -28.08 -38.93
CA ALA A 157 -27.19 -28.98 -37.83
C ALA A 157 -27.28 -30.46 -38.23
N GLU A 158 -27.63 -30.80 -39.47
CA GLU A 158 -27.48 -32.19 -39.97
C GLU A 158 -26.02 -32.60 -40.07
N LYS A 159 -25.15 -31.72 -40.59
CA LYS A 159 -23.74 -32.03 -40.79
C LYS A 159 -22.97 -32.25 -39.47
N PHE A 160 -23.41 -31.65 -38.37
CA PHE A 160 -22.89 -31.95 -37.04
C PHE A 160 -23.49 -33.21 -36.40
N LYS A 161 -24.71 -33.62 -36.78
CA LYS A 161 -25.35 -34.86 -36.27
C LYS A 161 -24.80 -36.14 -36.90
N SER A 162 -24.21 -36.08 -38.09
CA SER A 162 -23.58 -37.25 -38.73
C SER A 162 -22.25 -37.67 -38.11
N ASP A 163 -21.55 -36.73 -37.47
CA ASP A 163 -20.21 -36.99 -36.89
C ASP A 163 -20.29 -37.38 -35.40
N GLU A 164 -21.47 -37.31 -34.77
CA GLU A 164 -21.69 -37.57 -33.34
C GLU A 164 -22.44 -38.89 -33.05
N LEU A 165 -22.05 -39.98 -33.73
CA LEU A 165 -22.39 -41.36 -33.31
C LEU A 165 -21.13 -42.19 -33.03
N ALA A 166 -20.28 -41.68 -32.14
CA ALA A 166 -19.14 -42.43 -31.59
C ALA A 166 -18.72 -41.97 -30.17
N GLY A 167 -19.65 -41.96 -29.20
CA GLY A 167 -19.32 -42.11 -27.78
C GLY A 167 -19.58 -40.93 -26.83
N ASN A 168 -20.74 -40.96 -26.16
CA ASN A 168 -20.95 -40.92 -24.70
C ASN A 168 -19.71 -40.49 -23.85
N THR A 169 -19.72 -39.59 -22.85
CA THR A 169 -20.77 -39.03 -21.94
C THR A 169 -20.08 -37.96 -21.04
N ALA A 170 -20.70 -37.02 -20.28
CA ALA A 170 -22.10 -36.67 -19.96
C ALA A 170 -22.19 -35.19 -19.45
N ASP A 171 -23.40 -34.80 -19.04
CA ASP A 171 -23.81 -33.73 -18.08
C ASP A 171 -23.52 -32.22 -18.32
N THR A 172 -24.59 -31.57 -18.79
CA THR A 172 -25.07 -30.17 -18.74
C THR A 172 -25.26 -29.64 -17.28
N PRO A 173 -25.68 -28.37 -16.95
CA PRO A 173 -26.19 -27.21 -17.73
C PRO A 173 -25.41 -25.86 -17.53
N ILE A 174 -25.51 -24.79 -18.35
CA ILE A 174 -26.65 -23.90 -18.76
C ILE A 174 -27.24 -23.17 -17.52
N ALA A 175 -27.58 -21.87 -17.43
CA ALA A 175 -27.88 -20.70 -18.30
C ALA A 175 -27.72 -19.40 -17.43
N SER A 176 -27.96 -18.14 -17.79
CA SER A 176 -28.07 -17.27 -18.99
C SER A 176 -28.87 -15.99 -18.56
N ASN A 177 -29.08 -15.02 -19.47
CA ASN A 177 -30.03 -13.86 -19.36
C ASN A 177 -29.62 -12.68 -18.44
N ASP A 178 -29.99 -11.41 -18.71
CA ASP A 178 -30.75 -10.81 -19.82
C ASP A 178 -30.36 -9.33 -20.11
N SER A 179 -30.49 -8.93 -21.39
CA SER A 179 -31.20 -7.77 -22.00
C SER A 179 -31.56 -6.49 -21.17
N ALA A 180 -31.74 -5.27 -21.73
CA ALA A 180 -31.47 -4.66 -23.05
C ALA A 180 -31.88 -3.13 -23.03
N GLU A 181 -31.34 -2.31 -23.96
CA GLU A 181 -31.94 -1.07 -24.57
C GLU A 181 -32.39 0.14 -23.68
N ASN A 182 -32.47 1.43 -24.10
CA ASN A 182 -32.11 2.16 -25.34
C ASN A 182 -31.96 3.71 -25.12
N ASN A 183 -31.05 4.34 -25.87
CA ASN A 183 -31.03 5.70 -26.49
C ASN A 183 -31.61 6.98 -25.81
N ALA A 184 -30.79 8.05 -25.68
CA ALA A 184 -30.88 9.32 -26.45
C ALA A 184 -29.96 10.48 -25.93
N GLU A 185 -29.38 11.26 -26.85
CA GLU A 185 -28.65 12.56 -26.66
C GLU A 185 -29.46 13.69 -27.34
N PRO A 186 -29.24 15.04 -27.14
CA PRO A 186 -27.92 15.68 -26.99
C PRO A 186 -27.79 16.98 -26.12
N ASP A 187 -26.52 17.39 -25.96
CA ASP A 187 -25.95 18.77 -25.94
C ASP A 187 -26.06 19.76 -24.75
N SER A 188 -24.94 20.52 -24.64
CA SER A 188 -24.77 21.89 -24.11
C SER A 188 -24.40 22.16 -22.62
N VAL A 189 -23.08 22.28 -22.41
CA VAL A 189 -22.34 23.29 -21.61
C VAL A 189 -22.60 23.40 -20.09
N GLY A 190 -21.56 23.06 -19.32
CA GLY A 190 -21.35 23.55 -17.95
C GLY A 190 -20.25 22.75 -17.23
N ILE A 191 -19.06 23.31 -17.06
CA ILE A 191 -17.99 22.72 -16.21
C ILE A 191 -17.91 23.51 -14.90
N PRO A 192 -18.27 22.91 -13.76
CA PRO A 192 -17.67 23.21 -12.46
C PRO A 192 -16.46 22.30 -12.22
N ASN A 193 -15.46 22.81 -11.50
CA ASN A 193 -14.40 21.98 -10.94
C ASN A 193 -14.85 21.44 -9.58
N GLU A 194 -14.68 20.15 -9.37
CA GLU A 194 -14.72 19.45 -8.08
C GLU A 194 -13.46 18.55 -8.13
N ASP A 195 -12.42 18.71 -7.30
CA ASP A 195 -12.39 18.95 -5.85
C ASP A 195 -13.32 17.99 -5.10
N GLU A 196 -13.10 16.70 -5.38
CA GLU A 196 -13.74 15.58 -4.71
C GLU A 196 -13.21 15.46 -3.26
N ALA A 197 -13.92 16.13 -2.36
CA ALA A 197 -13.82 15.92 -0.93
C ALA A 197 -14.10 14.45 -0.59
N ILE A 198 -13.30 13.87 0.31
CA ILE A 198 -13.58 12.55 0.88
C ILE A 198 -14.67 12.74 1.95
N PRO A 199 -15.70 11.87 2.02
CA PRO A 199 -16.77 12.03 2.99
C PRO A 199 -16.27 12.07 4.43
N GLU A 200 -16.81 12.99 5.22
CA GLU A 200 -16.83 12.86 6.67
C GLU A 200 -17.79 11.71 7.01
N GLU A 201 -17.25 10.61 7.53
CA GLU A 201 -18.06 9.63 8.27
C GLU A 201 -17.99 9.94 9.76
N ASP A 202 -19.16 9.84 10.38
CA ASP A 202 -19.50 10.35 11.70
C ASP A 202 -18.78 9.59 12.83
N SER A 203 -18.66 10.29 13.95
CA SER A 203 -18.18 9.84 15.25
C SER A 203 -18.69 8.45 15.67
N SER A 204 -17.77 7.63 16.19
CA SER A 204 -18.11 6.64 17.22
C SER A 204 -17.38 7.03 18.50
N GLU A 205 -18.10 7.64 19.44
CA GLU A 205 -17.61 7.97 20.77
C GLU A 205 -17.29 6.67 21.54
N GLY A 206 -16.01 6.30 21.57
CA GLY A 206 -15.47 5.31 22.48
C GLY A 206 -15.05 5.98 23.78
N ASP A 207 -16.00 6.16 24.70
CA ASP A 207 -15.72 6.73 26.03
C ASP A 207 -14.69 5.86 26.78
N SER A 208 -13.60 6.50 27.21
CA SER A 208 -12.50 5.88 27.95
C SER A 208 -12.07 6.85 29.05
N GLU A 209 -12.80 6.80 30.17
CA GLU A 209 -12.46 7.56 31.38
C GLU A 209 -11.05 7.22 31.87
N GLY A 210 -10.12 8.14 31.66
CA GLY A 210 -8.78 8.07 32.23
C GLY A 210 -8.02 9.35 31.94
N ALA A 211 -7.90 10.24 32.93
CA ALA A 211 -7.34 11.58 32.77
C ALA A 211 -5.86 11.56 32.31
N LEU A 212 -5.66 11.52 30.99
CA LEU A 212 -4.41 11.84 30.33
C LEU A 212 -4.33 13.35 30.12
N GLY A 213 -3.11 13.90 30.13
CA GLY A 213 -2.89 15.32 29.85
C GLY A 213 -3.54 15.70 28.52
N GLU A 214 -4.43 16.69 28.57
CA GLU A 214 -5.46 16.92 27.57
C GLU A 214 -4.90 16.95 26.13
N ASP A 215 -5.51 16.17 25.24
CA ASP A 215 -5.24 16.09 23.79
C ASP A 215 -4.03 15.25 23.30
N TYR A 216 -3.61 14.22 24.06
CA TYR A 216 -2.74 13.12 23.56
C TYR A 216 -3.48 11.79 23.44
N LEU A 217 -3.18 11.02 22.39
CA LEU A 217 -3.73 9.69 22.12
C LEU A 217 -3.29 8.64 23.14
N LEU A 218 -2.01 8.64 23.52
CA LEU A 218 -1.45 7.67 24.47
C LEU A 218 -0.38 8.32 25.37
N PRO A 219 -0.19 7.84 26.62
CA PRO A 219 0.86 8.31 27.54
C PRO A 219 2.27 7.81 27.16
N SER A 220 2.58 7.87 25.87
CA SER A 220 3.73 7.25 25.18
C SER A 220 5.12 7.76 25.61
N SER A 221 5.19 8.81 26.44
CA SER A 221 6.42 9.33 27.03
C SER A 221 6.49 9.28 28.56
N THR A 222 5.38 8.97 29.24
CA THR A 222 5.28 9.04 30.71
C THR A 222 5.21 7.67 31.36
N LYS A 223 4.73 6.64 30.65
CA LYS A 223 4.77 5.23 31.09
C LYS A 223 5.10 4.30 29.92
N GLU A 224 5.56 3.09 30.23
CA GLU A 224 5.60 2.01 29.24
C GLU A 224 4.18 1.53 28.94
N LEU A 225 3.87 1.33 27.65
CA LEU A 225 2.55 0.95 27.16
C LEU A 225 2.37 -0.57 27.17
N THR A 226 1.14 -0.99 27.45
CA THR A 226 0.70 -2.38 27.56
C THR A 226 -0.35 -2.73 26.50
N LEU A 227 -0.79 -3.99 26.43
CA LEU A 227 -1.89 -4.39 25.55
C LEU A 227 -3.22 -3.73 25.94
N ASP A 228 -3.42 -3.49 27.24
CA ASP A 228 -4.65 -2.88 27.75
C ASP A 228 -4.73 -1.40 27.35
N ASP A 229 -3.58 -0.70 27.28
CA ASP A 229 -3.49 0.69 26.81
C ASP A 229 -3.86 0.89 25.34
N ILE A 230 -3.92 -0.18 24.55
CA ILE A 230 -4.19 -0.13 23.10
C ILE A 230 -5.37 -1.00 22.69
N ILE A 231 -6.17 -1.47 23.64
CA ILE A 231 -7.30 -2.35 23.36
C ILE A 231 -8.35 -1.59 22.51
N GLY A 232 -8.85 -2.24 21.46
CA GLY A 232 -9.79 -1.63 20.51
C GLY A 232 -9.16 -0.72 19.44
N MET A 233 -7.88 -0.31 19.57
CA MET A 233 -7.22 0.51 18.54
C MET A 233 -7.00 -0.27 17.24
N SER A 234 -7.30 0.34 16.10
CA SER A 234 -7.00 -0.20 14.78
C SER A 234 -5.54 0.02 14.38
N SER A 235 -5.09 -0.63 13.28
CA SER A 235 -3.78 -0.34 12.67
C SER A 235 -3.60 1.15 12.34
N LYS A 236 -4.68 1.87 11.96
CA LYS A 236 -4.60 3.31 11.66
C LYS A 236 -4.38 4.14 12.93
N ASP A 237 -5.03 3.77 14.03
CA ASP A 237 -4.92 4.51 15.30
C ASP A 237 -3.55 4.29 15.93
N LEU A 238 -3.02 3.06 15.87
CA LEU A 238 -1.64 2.77 16.26
C LEU A 238 -0.61 3.51 15.38
N ARG A 239 -0.88 3.65 14.07
CA ARG A 239 -0.07 4.46 13.16
C ARG A 239 -0.11 5.95 13.56
N LEU A 240 -1.28 6.47 13.93
CA LEU A 240 -1.45 7.86 14.35
C LEU A 240 -0.76 8.13 15.69
N ALA A 241 -0.83 7.20 16.65
CA ALA A 241 -0.10 7.29 17.91
C ALA A 241 1.43 7.24 17.74
N ILE A 242 1.94 6.43 16.80
CA ILE A 242 3.37 6.47 16.40
C ILE A 242 3.72 7.84 15.80
N ASN A 243 2.85 8.40 14.95
CA ASN A 243 3.06 9.72 14.38
C ASN A 243 3.03 10.81 15.47
N GLU A 244 2.15 10.73 16.47
CA GLU A 244 2.12 11.65 17.60
C GLU A 244 3.46 11.72 18.33
N MET A 245 4.11 10.57 18.56
CA MET A 245 5.45 10.53 19.18
C MET A 245 6.49 11.32 18.36
N TYR A 246 6.39 11.32 17.03
CA TYR A 246 7.25 12.16 16.18
C TYR A 246 6.81 13.63 16.15
N ALA A 247 5.50 13.90 16.13
CA ALA A 247 4.93 15.24 16.16
C ALA A 247 5.37 16.02 17.42
N ARG A 248 5.38 15.35 18.57
CA ARG A 248 5.79 15.91 19.87
C ARG A 248 7.27 16.34 19.93
N HIS A 249 8.11 15.80 19.06
CA HIS A 249 9.51 16.21 18.87
C HIS A 249 9.69 17.13 17.64
N GLY A 250 8.59 17.70 17.12
CA GLY A 250 8.61 18.67 16.04
C GLY A 250 8.71 18.10 14.63
N TYR A 251 8.41 16.81 14.39
CA TYR A 251 8.42 16.28 13.03
C TYR A 251 7.38 16.97 12.15
N TYR A 252 7.82 17.78 11.19
CA TYR A 252 6.98 18.22 10.09
C TYR A 252 6.61 17.00 9.23
N PHE A 253 5.34 16.74 8.95
CA PHE A 253 4.90 15.63 8.07
C PHE A 253 4.83 16.04 6.60
N GLY A 254 4.62 17.32 6.29
CA GLY A 254 4.40 17.79 4.92
C GLY A 254 2.92 17.77 4.54
N PRO A 255 2.52 18.30 3.37
CA PRO A 255 1.10 18.43 3.02
C PRO A 255 0.40 17.06 2.98
N GLY A 256 -0.58 16.85 3.86
CA GLY A 256 -1.30 15.58 4.00
C GLY A 256 -2.15 15.51 5.27
N ALA A 257 -2.85 14.39 5.46
CA ALA A 257 -3.78 14.18 6.57
C ALA A 257 -3.10 14.26 7.96
N ASN A 258 -1.95 13.59 8.12
CA ASN A 258 -1.16 13.63 9.36
C ASN A 258 -0.79 15.07 9.77
N GLN A 259 -0.35 15.89 8.80
CA GLN A 259 0.00 17.28 9.08
C GLN A 259 -1.22 18.10 9.52
N ARG A 260 -2.35 18.00 8.79
CA ARG A 260 -3.60 18.69 9.18
C ARG A 260 -4.03 18.33 10.60
N TYR A 261 -4.00 17.03 10.93
CA TYR A 261 -4.37 16.53 12.25
C TYR A 261 -3.50 17.12 13.37
N PHE A 262 -2.17 17.22 13.16
CA PHE A 262 -1.28 17.80 14.16
C PHE A 262 -1.28 19.34 14.16
N ASP A 263 -1.55 20.01 13.03
CA ASP A 263 -1.71 21.48 12.96
C ASP A 263 -2.88 21.98 13.83
N GLU A 264 -3.87 21.12 14.12
CA GLU A 264 -4.99 21.40 15.03
C GLU A 264 -4.61 21.26 16.52
N LYS A 265 -3.43 20.71 16.84
CA LYS A 265 -2.97 20.44 18.22
C LYS A 265 -2.20 21.64 18.80
N PRO A 266 -2.62 22.23 19.94
CA PRO A 266 -1.99 23.44 20.49
C PRO A 266 -0.56 23.23 20.99
N TRP A 267 -0.16 21.97 21.22
CA TRP A 267 1.20 21.59 21.64
C TRP A 267 2.16 21.32 20.49
N TYR A 268 1.68 21.22 19.24
CA TYR A 268 2.51 20.86 18.09
C TYR A 268 3.26 22.08 17.54
N ASN A 269 4.58 21.94 17.40
CA ASN A 269 5.46 22.98 16.87
C ASN A 269 6.48 22.34 15.91
N PRO A 270 6.25 22.34 14.58
CA PRO A 270 7.10 21.65 13.63
C PRO A 270 8.45 22.35 13.42
N ASP A 271 9.55 21.62 13.64
CA ASP A 271 10.90 22.08 13.30
C ASP A 271 11.27 21.64 11.88
N MET A 272 11.45 22.64 11.01
CA MET A 272 11.86 22.44 9.62
C MET A 272 13.33 22.00 9.49
N SER A 273 14.13 21.99 10.56
CA SER A 273 15.49 21.45 10.56
C SER A 273 15.48 19.93 10.41
N ILE A 274 14.51 19.26 11.01
CA ILE A 274 14.34 17.80 11.04
C ILE A 274 13.95 17.30 9.63
N LYS A 275 14.67 16.29 9.12
CA LYS A 275 14.53 15.77 7.74
C LYS A 275 13.96 14.36 7.69
N SER A 276 14.16 13.57 8.74
CA SER A 276 13.67 12.21 8.89
C SER A 276 13.27 11.94 10.35
N PRO A 277 12.35 10.99 10.62
CA PRO A 277 12.10 10.58 12.02
C PRO A 277 13.28 9.88 12.68
N ASN A 278 14.31 9.43 11.93
CA ASN A 278 15.54 8.93 12.55
C ASN A 278 16.27 10.05 13.32
N ASP A 279 16.21 11.28 12.83
CA ASP A 279 16.84 12.46 13.45
C ASP A 279 16.21 12.77 14.83
N ILE A 280 14.94 12.40 15.02
CA ILE A 280 14.18 12.50 16.28
C ILE A 280 14.45 11.30 17.18
N VAL A 281 14.41 10.10 16.61
CA VAL A 281 14.54 8.82 17.32
C VAL A 281 15.86 8.70 18.08
N GLU A 282 16.94 9.33 17.60
CA GLU A 282 18.22 9.40 18.31
C GLU A 282 18.13 10.15 19.66
N ASN A 283 17.10 11.00 19.84
CA ASN A 283 16.84 11.81 21.04
C ASN A 283 15.69 11.27 21.92
N PHE A 284 15.00 10.20 21.51
CA PHE A 284 13.93 9.58 22.31
C PHE A 284 14.47 9.03 23.64
N THR A 285 13.67 9.17 24.70
CA THR A 285 13.91 8.50 25.98
C THR A 285 13.82 6.97 25.87
N GLU A 286 14.27 6.25 26.90
CA GLU A 286 14.14 4.78 26.93
C GLU A 286 12.67 4.32 26.85
N ILE A 287 11.77 5.05 27.53
CA ILE A 287 10.32 4.77 27.55
C ILE A 287 9.72 4.99 26.16
N GLU A 288 9.97 6.14 25.52
CA GLU A 288 9.48 6.41 24.16
C GLU A 288 10.00 5.38 23.16
N ASN A 289 11.24 4.94 23.28
CA ASN A 289 11.78 3.92 22.38
C ASN A 289 11.15 2.53 22.58
N LYS A 290 10.89 2.11 23.82
CA LYS A 290 10.14 0.88 24.11
C LYS A 290 8.73 0.95 23.55
N ASN A 291 8.06 2.09 23.75
CA ASN A 291 6.71 2.34 23.26
C ASN A 291 6.63 2.37 21.73
N LEU A 292 7.59 3.00 21.06
CA LEU A 292 7.68 2.97 19.60
C LEU A 292 7.84 1.54 19.07
N SER A 293 8.70 0.73 19.70
CA SER A 293 8.86 -0.70 19.36
C SER A 293 7.57 -1.49 19.56
N PHE A 294 6.91 -1.29 20.70
CA PHE A 294 5.65 -1.93 21.04
C PHE A 294 4.56 -1.60 20.02
N LEU A 295 4.24 -0.31 19.84
CA LEU A 295 3.20 0.17 18.93
C LEU A 295 3.47 -0.29 17.49
N ALA A 296 4.70 -0.11 16.98
CA ALA A 296 5.06 -0.53 15.63
C ALA A 296 4.96 -2.04 15.41
N THR A 297 5.04 -2.85 16.48
CA THR A 297 4.89 -4.30 16.40
C THR A 297 3.42 -4.72 16.42
N GLN A 298 2.57 -4.06 17.21
CA GLN A 298 1.13 -4.35 17.24
C GLN A 298 0.42 -3.86 15.97
N GLU A 299 0.79 -2.69 15.47
CA GLU A 299 0.28 -2.14 14.21
C GLU A 299 0.49 -3.11 13.03
N ARG A 300 1.67 -3.74 12.95
CA ARG A 300 1.97 -4.76 11.94
C ARG A 300 1.22 -6.08 12.13
N ARG A 301 0.84 -6.45 13.36
CA ARG A 301 -0.02 -7.63 13.59
C ARG A 301 -1.42 -7.38 13.06
N LEU A 302 -1.99 -6.20 13.35
CA LEU A 302 -3.32 -5.81 12.88
C LEU A 302 -3.41 -5.61 11.36
N LYS A 303 -2.28 -5.40 10.66
CA LYS A 303 -2.24 -5.35 9.18
C LYS A 303 -2.20 -6.70 8.47
N ASN A 304 -1.80 -7.75 9.18
CA ASN A 304 -1.56 -9.07 8.60
C ASN A 304 -2.68 -10.07 8.90
N ASN A 305 -3.70 -9.64 9.66
CA ASN A 305 -4.91 -10.38 9.99
C ASN A 305 -6.09 -9.80 9.20
#